data_AF-A0A0R3RP06-F1
#
_entry.id   AF-A0A0R3RP06-F1
#
_cell.length_a   1.000
_cell.length_b   1.000
_cell.length_c   1.000
_cell.angle_alpha   90.00
_cell.angle_beta   90.00
_cell.angle_gamma   90.00
#
_symmetry.space_group_name_H-M   'P 1'
#
loop_
_entity.id
_entity.type
_entity.pdbx_description
1 polymer ?
#
loop_
_entity_poly.entity_id
_entity_poly.type
_entity_poly.pdbx_seq_one_letter_code
_entity_poly.pdbx_strand_id
1 'polypeptide(L)'
;MIAHSFCIIVLFLILPLNCHEDNRTKIFDIRDDYNKIKRYLAITLFSLLILYGTVSNVLLTAIFYDRKEHYNRPFVFIAAQIIICSFLNFATQILIVIREMIKNEASDAYKSTWIHRIFAPMNTFSFFATLYFTFLLAVNRFVVICLPKCNNFFESVKFYALIVFVWLAALGTIHH
;
A
#
# COMPACT_ATOMS: atom_id res chain seq x y z
N MET A 1 13.87 9.40 18.19
CA MET A 1 12.97 9.17 17.04
C MET A 1 12.30 7.79 17.04
N ILE A 2 12.98 6.72 17.50
CA ILE A 2 12.42 5.35 17.57
C ILE A 2 11.30 5.21 18.63
N ALA A 3 11.44 5.88 19.79
CA ALA A 3 10.45 5.81 20.88
C ALA A 3 9.08 6.41 20.50
N HIS A 4 9.05 7.47 19.70
CA HIS A 4 7.79 8.06 19.23
C HIS A 4 7.03 7.16 18.25
N SER A 5 7.74 6.38 17.42
CA SER A 5 7.13 5.42 16.50
C SER A 5 6.48 4.26 17.26
N PHE A 6 7.15 3.74 18.29
CA PHE A 6 6.60 2.70 19.16
C PHE A 6 5.35 3.17 19.92
N CYS A 7 5.35 4.42 20.37
CA CYS A 7 4.22 5.03 21.06
C CYS A 7 2.96 5.08 20.17
N ILE A 8 3.11 5.40 18.88
CA ILE A 8 2.00 5.42 17.92
C ILE A 8 1.47 4.00 17.64
N ILE A 9 2.36 3.01 17.50
CA ILE A 9 2.00 1.60 17.28
C ILE A 9 1.21 1.05 18.47
N VAL A 10 1.67 1.33 19.68
CA VAL A 10 0.99 0.94 20.93
C VAL A 10 -0.36 1.66 21.06
N LEU A 11 -0.46 2.94 20.69
CA LEU A 11 -1.72 3.69 20.71
C LEU A 11 -2.76 3.07 19.76
N PHE A 12 -2.34 2.65 18.56
CA PHE A 12 -3.21 1.99 17.57
C PHE A 12 -3.64 0.58 18.00
N LEU A 13 -2.82 -0.13 18.78
CA LEU A 13 -3.13 -1.45 19.34
C LEU A 13 -4.04 -1.38 20.57
N ILE A 14 -3.97 -0.30 21.36
CA ILE A 14 -4.75 -0.14 22.60
C ILE A 14 -6.14 0.46 22.34
N LEU A 15 -6.27 1.38 21.37
CA LEU A 15 -7.54 2.03 21.02
C LEU A 15 -8.71 1.06 20.79
N PRO A 16 -8.53 -0.11 20.14
CA PRO A 16 -9.62 -1.03 19.88
C PRO A 16 -9.89 -2.00 21.07
N LEU A 17 -8.94 -2.16 22.01
CA LEU A 17 -9.06 -3.10 23.14
C LEU A 17 -9.96 -2.60 24.29
N ASN A 18 -10.21 -1.30 24.37
CA ASN A 18 -10.79 -0.65 25.56
C ASN A 18 -12.29 -0.34 25.49
N CYS A 19 -13.02 -0.93 24.53
CA CYS A 19 -14.45 -0.66 24.37
C CYS A 19 -15.27 -1.94 24.56
N HIS A 20 -15.48 -2.32 25.82
CA HIS A 20 -16.53 -3.27 26.17
C HIS A 20 -17.22 -2.90 27.48
N GLU A 21 -18.50 -2.50 27.35
CA GLU A 21 -19.65 -2.90 28.17
C GLU A 21 -20.85 -2.04 27.74
N ASP A 22 -21.95 -2.66 27.28
CA ASP A 22 -23.26 -2.57 27.95
C ASP A 22 -24.32 -3.44 27.24
N ASN A 23 -25.29 -3.91 28.02
CA ASN A 23 -26.30 -4.95 27.76
C ASN A 23 -27.62 -4.39 27.18
N ARG A 24 -28.22 -5.09 26.19
CA ARG A 24 -29.68 -5.24 25.81
C ARG A 24 -30.07 -4.84 24.36
N THR A 25 -30.37 -5.81 23.47
CA THR A 25 -31.69 -6.18 22.87
C THR A 25 -31.57 -7.21 21.70
N LYS A 26 -31.68 -8.49 22.05
CA LYS A 26 -31.23 -9.73 21.36
C LYS A 26 -31.64 -10.11 19.92
N ILE A 27 -32.42 -9.36 19.12
CA ILE A 27 -32.74 -9.76 17.72
C ILE A 27 -32.30 -8.72 16.68
N PHE A 28 -32.46 -7.42 16.96
CA PHE A 28 -31.77 -6.38 16.18
C PHE A 28 -30.27 -6.31 16.55
N ASP A 29 -29.90 -6.67 17.80
CA ASP A 29 -28.50 -6.80 18.25
C ASP A 29 -27.68 -7.73 17.37
N ILE A 30 -28.18 -8.92 17.01
CA ILE A 30 -27.32 -9.95 16.38
C ILE A 30 -26.78 -9.46 15.03
N ARG A 31 -27.60 -8.74 14.24
CA ARG A 31 -27.17 -8.18 12.96
C ARG A 31 -26.25 -6.97 13.14
N ASP A 32 -26.51 -6.15 14.15
CA ASP A 32 -25.71 -4.96 14.43
C ASP A 32 -24.35 -5.33 15.07
N ASP A 33 -24.32 -6.30 15.97
CA ASP A 33 -23.13 -6.91 16.56
C ASP A 33 -22.31 -7.65 15.51
N TYR A 34 -22.95 -8.41 14.61
CA TYR A 34 -22.23 -9.03 13.49
C TYR A 34 -21.55 -7.99 12.59
N ASN A 35 -22.24 -6.90 12.28
CA ASN A 35 -21.67 -5.79 11.50
C ASN A 35 -20.55 -5.05 12.26
N LYS A 36 -20.70 -4.85 13.57
CA LYS A 36 -19.66 -4.28 14.44
C LYS A 36 -18.41 -5.16 14.50
N ILE A 37 -18.58 -6.48 14.71
CA ILE A 37 -17.49 -7.46 14.71
C ILE A 37 -16.78 -7.47 13.36
N LYS A 38 -17.53 -7.51 12.25
CA LYS A 38 -16.96 -7.47 10.90
C LYS A 38 -16.14 -6.19 10.66
N ARG A 39 -16.66 -5.04 11.10
CA ARG A 39 -15.96 -3.74 10.99
C ARG A 39 -14.66 -3.75 11.80
N TYR A 40 -14.72 -4.20 13.05
CA TYR A 40 -13.56 -4.29 13.94
C TYR A 40 -12.49 -5.24 13.41
N LEU A 41 -12.90 -6.41 12.90
CA LEU A 41 -12.01 -7.36 12.28
C LEU A 41 -11.33 -6.77 11.04
N ALA A 42 -12.09 -6.09 10.16
CA ALA A 42 -11.54 -5.44 8.98
C ALA A 42 -10.50 -4.38 9.36
N ILE A 43 -10.82 -3.49 10.30
CA ILE A 43 -9.92 -2.47 10.81
C ILE A 43 -8.63 -3.08 11.35
N THR A 44 -8.75 -4.13 12.16
CA THR A 44 -7.60 -4.81 12.78
C THR A 44 -6.71 -5.44 11.72
N LEU A 45 -7.29 -6.17 10.77
CA LEU A 45 -6.55 -6.82 9.67
C LEU A 45 -5.86 -5.79 8.77
N PHE A 46 -6.56 -4.74 8.34
CA PHE A 46 -5.97 -3.68 7.52
C PHE A 46 -4.83 -2.97 8.25
N SER A 47 -5.00 -2.66 9.54
CA SER A 47 -3.95 -2.03 10.34
C SER A 47 -2.70 -2.91 10.45
N LEU A 48 -2.87 -4.21 10.69
CA LEU A 48 -1.76 -5.18 10.73
C LEU A 48 -1.06 -5.29 9.37
N LEU A 49 -1.81 -5.34 8.27
CA LEU A 49 -1.25 -5.42 6.91
C LEU A 49 -0.45 -4.16 6.55
N ILE A 50 -0.97 -2.98 6.89
CA ILE A 50 -0.28 -1.70 6.65
C ILE A 50 0.99 -1.61 7.49
N LEU A 51 0.93 -2.03 8.76
CA LEU A 51 2.10 -2.08 9.63
C LEU A 51 3.17 -3.02 9.06
N TYR A 52 2.78 -4.25 8.74
CA TYR A 52 3.67 -5.24 8.15
C TYR A 52 4.31 -4.71 6.87
N GLY A 53 3.49 -4.23 5.93
CA GLY A 53 3.95 -3.67 4.67
C GLY A 53 4.86 -2.46 4.85
N THR A 54 4.58 -1.57 5.81
CA THR A 54 5.42 -0.41 6.11
C THR A 54 6.77 -0.85 6.65
N VAL A 55 6.79 -1.75 7.64
CA VAL A 55 8.04 -2.26 8.24
C VAL A 55 8.89 -2.96 7.19
N SER A 56 8.30 -3.83 6.36
CA SER A 56 9.02 -4.54 5.29
C SER A 56 9.62 -3.58 4.26
N ASN A 57 8.87 -2.55 3.82
CA ASN A 57 9.37 -1.58 2.85
C ASN A 57 10.45 -0.65 3.42
N VAL A 58 10.33 -0.25 4.69
CA VAL A 58 11.38 0.52 5.39
C VAL A 58 12.65 -0.31 5.54
N LEU A 59 12.52 -1.58 5.93
CA LEU A 59 13.65 -2.50 6.04
C LEU A 59 14.34 -2.69 4.68
N LEU A 60 13.57 -2.89 3.62
CA LEU A 60 14.10 -3.03 2.26
C LEU A 60 14.84 -1.77 1.80
N THR A 61 14.30 -0.59 2.11
CA THR A 61 14.95 0.70 1.84
C THR A 61 16.27 0.82 2.60
N ALA A 62 16.30 0.43 3.88
CA ALA A 62 17.50 0.45 4.70
C ALA A 62 18.58 -0.50 4.13
N ILE A 63 18.19 -1.70 3.71
CA ILE A 63 19.10 -2.68 3.08
C ILE A 63 19.72 -2.10 1.79
N PHE A 64 18.91 -1.47 0.93
CA PHE A 64 19.43 -0.86 -0.30
C PHE A 64 20.35 0.34 -0.04
N TYR A 65 20.10 1.09 1.03
CA TYR A 65 20.94 2.22 1.41
C TYR A 65 22.30 1.77 1.96
N ASP A 66 22.33 0.73 2.79
CA ASP A 66 23.54 0.18 3.40
C ASP A 66 24.40 -0.60 2.39
N ARG A 67 23.77 -1.39 1.52
CA ARG A 67 24.44 -2.31 0.58
C ARG A 67 24.50 -1.79 -0.85
N LYS A 68 24.68 -0.48 -1.03
CA LYS A 68 24.71 0.17 -2.37
C LYS A 68 25.69 -0.50 -3.34
N GLU A 69 26.80 -1.03 -2.86
CA GLU A 69 27.82 -1.68 -3.70
C GLU A 69 27.47 -3.11 -4.11
N HIS A 70 26.56 -3.79 -3.40
CA HIS A 70 26.24 -5.20 -3.66
C HIS A 70 25.08 -5.38 -4.64
N TYR A 71 24.28 -4.33 -4.85
CA TYR A 71 23.10 -4.39 -5.71
C TYR A 71 23.30 -3.56 -6.98
N ASN A 72 22.93 -4.13 -8.12
CA ASN A 72 22.98 -3.40 -9.38
C ASN A 72 22.03 -2.18 -9.35
N ARG A 73 22.47 -1.04 -9.86
CA ARG A 73 21.72 0.22 -9.84
C ARG A 73 20.30 0.10 -10.42
N PRO A 74 20.07 -0.56 -11.59
CA PRO A 74 18.72 -0.72 -12.14
C PRO A 74 17.81 -1.55 -11.24
N PHE A 75 18.36 -2.58 -10.57
CA PHE A 75 17.61 -3.41 -9.64
C PHE A 75 17.09 -2.57 -8.45
N VAL A 76 17.98 -1.81 -7.81
CA VAL A 76 17.59 -0.92 -6.70
C VAL A 76 16.57 0.12 -7.16
N PHE A 77 16.73 0.66 -8.37
CA PHE A 77 15.82 1.65 -8.90
C PHE A 77 14.42 1.11 -9.18
N ILE A 78 14.29 -0.09 -9.78
CA ILE A 78 13.00 -0.77 -9.97
C ILE A 78 12.36 -1.09 -8.62
N ALA A 79 13.13 -1.63 -7.68
CA ALA A 79 12.63 -1.96 -6.34
C ALA A 79 12.14 -0.72 -5.58
N ALA A 80 12.80 0.43 -5.75
CA ALA A 80 12.32 1.70 -5.21
C ALA A 80 10.96 2.11 -5.79
N GLN A 81 10.69 1.85 -7.09
CA GLN A 81 9.36 2.10 -7.66
C GLN A 81 8.28 1.21 -7.02
N ILE A 82 8.58 -0.06 -6.74
CA ILE A 82 7.67 -0.98 -6.03
C ILE A 82 7.37 -0.49 -4.61
N ILE A 83 8.40 0.01 -3.90
CA ILE A 83 8.25 0.61 -2.57
C ILE A 83 7.32 1.83 -2.65
N ILE A 84 7.51 2.72 -3.63
CA ILE A 84 6.63 3.88 -3.86
C ILE A 84 5.19 3.42 -4.09
N CYS A 85 4.97 2.42 -4.95
CA CYS A 85 3.62 1.87 -5.19
C CYS A 85 2.99 1.31 -3.91
N SER A 86 3.79 0.68 -3.04
CA SER A 86 3.32 0.16 -1.76
C SER A 86 2.83 1.28 -0.84
N PHE A 87 3.57 2.39 -0.74
CA PHE A 87 3.16 3.54 0.05
C PHE A 87 1.92 4.24 -0.52
N LEU A 88 1.79 4.35 -1.85
CA LEU A 88 0.57 4.86 -2.48
C LEU A 88 -0.65 3.98 -2.11
N ASN A 89 -0.49 2.65 -2.16
CA ASN A 89 -1.51 1.71 -1.72
C ASN A 89 -1.88 1.91 -0.23
N PHE A 90 -0.90 2.03 0.67
CA PHE A 90 -1.19 2.27 2.09
C PHE A 90 -1.97 3.56 2.31
N ALA A 91 -1.62 4.65 1.63
CA ALA A 91 -2.35 5.92 1.73
C ALA A 91 -3.83 5.74 1.34
N THR A 92 -4.11 5.02 0.26
CA THR A 92 -5.52 4.75 -0.14
C THR A 92 -6.25 3.88 0.88
N GLN A 93 -5.60 2.84 1.42
CA GLN A 93 -6.23 1.92 2.39
C GLN A 93 -6.52 2.61 3.72
N ILE A 94 -5.58 3.40 4.26
CA ILE A 94 -5.79 4.18 5.49
C ILE A 94 -7.02 5.08 5.33
N LEU A 95 -7.15 5.77 4.20
CA LEU A 95 -8.24 6.71 3.96
C LEU A 95 -9.60 6.01 3.80
N ILE A 96 -9.63 4.83 3.15
CA ILE A 96 -10.84 4.01 3.06
C ILE A 96 -11.27 3.52 4.46
N VAL A 97 -10.32 3.03 5.27
CA VAL A 97 -10.60 2.53 6.62
C VAL A 97 -11.06 3.63 7.56
N ILE A 98 -10.37 4.79 7.58
CA ILE A 98 -10.77 5.95 8.38
C ILE A 98 -12.19 6.40 7.98
N ARG A 99 -12.51 6.39 6.70
CA ARG A 99 -13.84 6.75 6.23
C ARG A 99 -14.91 5.77 6.74
N GLU A 100 -14.66 4.47 6.65
CA GLU A 100 -15.60 3.45 7.12
C GLU A 100 -15.85 3.56 8.64
N MET A 101 -14.88 4.09 9.40
CA MET A 101 -15.05 4.41 10.82
C MET A 101 -15.87 5.69 11.07
N ILE A 102 -15.72 6.73 10.23
CA ILE A 102 -16.33 8.06 10.43
C ILE A 102 -17.77 8.13 9.91
N LYS A 103 -18.21 7.18 9.09
CA LYS A 103 -19.55 7.15 8.47
C LYS A 103 -20.65 7.35 9.53
N ASN A 104 -21.33 8.50 9.47
CA ASN A 104 -22.42 8.89 10.34
C ASN A 104 -23.50 9.53 9.47
N GLU A 105 -24.74 9.07 9.60
CA GLU A 105 -25.80 9.14 8.57
C GLU A 105 -26.18 10.54 8.04
N ALA A 106 -25.67 11.63 8.61
CA ALA A 106 -26.13 13.00 8.37
C ALA A 106 -25.29 13.85 7.38
N SER A 107 -24.06 13.45 7.00
CA SER A 107 -23.15 14.29 6.18
C SER A 107 -22.69 13.64 4.86
N ASP A 108 -23.31 12.52 4.49
CA ASP A 108 -22.60 11.45 3.77
C ASP A 108 -22.61 11.49 2.24
N ALA A 109 -23.44 12.29 1.55
CA ALA A 109 -23.57 12.14 0.09
C ALA A 109 -22.47 12.86 -0.73
N TYR A 110 -22.19 14.13 -0.44
CA TYR A 110 -21.32 14.96 -1.29
C TYR A 110 -19.81 14.67 -1.09
N LYS A 111 -19.37 14.54 0.17
CA LYS A 111 -17.96 14.26 0.53
C LYS A 111 -17.56 12.81 0.18
N SER A 112 -18.52 11.88 0.23
CA SER A 112 -18.39 10.48 -0.19
C SER A 112 -17.96 10.33 -1.65
N THR A 113 -18.52 11.18 -2.51
CA THR A 113 -18.37 11.06 -3.96
C THR A 113 -16.95 11.40 -4.40
N TRP A 114 -16.36 12.48 -3.86
CA TRP A 114 -15.00 12.90 -4.20
C TRP A 114 -13.91 11.95 -3.71
N ILE A 115 -14.03 11.47 -2.48
CA ILE A 115 -13.08 10.52 -1.89
C ILE A 115 -13.10 9.22 -2.71
N HIS A 116 -14.28 8.65 -2.98
CA HIS A 116 -14.37 7.44 -3.79
C HIS A 116 -13.83 7.67 -5.21
N ARG A 117 -14.15 8.81 -5.83
CA ARG A 117 -13.72 9.17 -7.19
C ARG A 117 -12.22 9.36 -7.35
N ILE A 118 -11.48 9.70 -6.29
CA ILE A 118 -10.02 9.90 -6.35
C ILE A 118 -9.28 8.66 -5.86
N PHE A 119 -9.68 8.09 -4.72
CA PHE A 119 -8.91 7.03 -4.06
C PHE A 119 -9.12 5.65 -4.68
N ALA A 120 -10.30 5.36 -5.25
CA ALA A 120 -10.50 4.09 -5.93
C ALA A 120 -9.61 3.96 -7.19
N PRO A 121 -9.55 4.98 -8.09
CA PRO A 121 -8.57 5.03 -9.17
C PRO A 121 -7.12 4.90 -8.71
N MET A 122 -6.75 5.58 -7.61
CA MET A 122 -5.39 5.59 -7.09
C MET A 122 -4.96 4.22 -6.54
N ASN A 123 -5.88 3.46 -5.94
CA ASN A 123 -5.64 2.07 -5.51
C ASN A 123 -5.45 1.15 -6.73
N THR A 124 -6.30 1.27 -7.74
CA THR A 124 -6.18 0.52 -9.00
C THR A 124 -4.86 0.82 -9.72
N PHE A 125 -4.51 2.10 -9.84
CA PHE A 125 -3.23 2.56 -10.39
C PHE A 125 -2.04 1.93 -9.68
N SER A 126 -2.01 2.03 -8.35
CA SER A 126 -0.90 1.54 -7.52
C SER A 126 -0.77 0.02 -7.59
N PHE A 127 -1.89 -0.70 -7.72
CA PHE A 127 -1.90 -2.14 -7.97
C PHE A 127 -1.28 -2.49 -9.33
N PHE A 128 -1.72 -1.87 -10.42
CA PHE A 128 -1.16 -2.13 -11.75
C PHE A 128 0.29 -1.71 -11.89
N ALA A 129 0.68 -0.57 -11.31
CA ALA A 129 2.07 -0.14 -11.26
C ALA A 129 2.94 -1.17 -10.53
N THR A 130 2.48 -1.69 -9.38
CA THR A 130 3.17 -2.76 -8.65
C THR A 130 3.38 -4.00 -9.53
N LEU A 131 2.34 -4.44 -10.26
CA LEU A 131 2.44 -5.58 -11.18
C LEU A 131 3.47 -5.35 -12.29
N TYR A 132 3.40 -4.20 -12.96
CA TYR A 132 4.32 -3.89 -14.06
C TYR A 132 5.76 -3.73 -13.58
N PHE A 133 6.00 -3.11 -12.44
CA PHE A 133 7.35 -3.02 -11.88
C PHE A 133 7.87 -4.36 -11.37
N THR A 134 7.01 -5.23 -10.84
CA THR A 134 7.39 -6.60 -10.46
C THR A 134 7.79 -7.41 -11.68
N PHE A 135 7.03 -7.30 -12.77
CA PHE A 135 7.39 -7.90 -14.05
C PHE A 135 8.73 -7.35 -14.57
N LEU A 136 8.92 -6.03 -14.55
CA LEU A 136 10.17 -5.39 -14.97
C LEU A 136 11.36 -5.86 -14.12
N LEU A 137 11.17 -6.04 -12.81
CA LEU A 137 12.18 -6.57 -11.91
C LEU A 137 12.56 -8.01 -12.29
N ALA A 138 11.56 -8.86 -12.58
CA ALA A 138 11.79 -10.22 -13.04
C ALA A 138 12.55 -10.26 -14.36
N VAL A 139 12.18 -9.42 -15.34
CA VAL A 139 12.90 -9.28 -16.62
C VAL A 139 14.32 -8.78 -16.39
N ASN A 140 14.53 -7.79 -15.53
CA ASN A 140 15.87 -7.31 -15.19
C ASN A 140 16.74 -8.43 -14.62
N ARG A 141 16.23 -9.20 -13.65
CA ARG A 141 16.97 -10.35 -13.07
C ARG A 141 17.24 -11.44 -14.11
N PHE A 142 16.26 -11.74 -14.97
CA PHE A 142 16.43 -12.69 -16.05
C PHE A 142 17.53 -12.26 -17.03
N VAL A 143 17.54 -10.98 -17.44
CA VAL A 143 18.57 -10.47 -18.36
C VAL A 143 19.96 -10.51 -17.72
N VAL A 144 20.09 -10.11 -16.46
CA VAL A 144 21.38 -10.15 -15.74
C VAL A 144 21.93 -11.58 -15.65
N ILE A 145 21.07 -12.57 -15.41
CA ILE A 145 21.50 -13.97 -15.20
C ILE A 145 21.68 -14.72 -16.52
N CYS A 146 20.73 -14.60 -17.45
CA CYS A 146 20.66 -15.43 -18.65
C CYS A 146 21.20 -14.73 -19.90
N LEU A 147 21.16 -13.40 -19.97
CA LEU A 147 21.49 -12.60 -21.16
C LEU A 147 22.40 -11.41 -20.83
N PRO A 148 23.61 -11.63 -20.27
CA PRO A 148 24.46 -10.55 -19.78
C PRO A 148 24.85 -9.54 -20.88
N LYS A 149 24.91 -9.97 -22.15
CA LYS A 149 25.16 -9.08 -23.30
C LYS A 149 24.07 -8.00 -23.49
N CYS A 150 22.85 -8.27 -23.04
CA CYS A 150 21.73 -7.32 -23.10
C CYS A 150 21.64 -6.42 -21.86
N ASN A 151 22.50 -6.61 -20.84
CA ASN A 151 22.48 -5.81 -19.61
C ASN A 151 22.75 -4.32 -19.86
N ASN A 152 23.53 -3.97 -20.91
CA ASN A 152 23.77 -2.59 -21.32
C ASN A 152 22.48 -1.79 -21.57
N PHE A 153 21.38 -2.45 -21.93
CA PHE A 153 20.08 -1.79 -22.06
C PHE A 153 19.64 -1.13 -20.74
N PHE A 154 19.76 -1.86 -19.62
CA PHE A 154 19.36 -1.39 -18.29
C PHE A 154 20.29 -0.32 -17.71
N GLU A 155 21.54 -0.25 -18.18
CA GLU A 155 22.50 0.76 -17.76
C GLU A 155 22.39 2.08 -18.57
N SER A 156 21.64 2.05 -19.68
CA SER A 156 21.49 3.19 -20.58
C SER A 156 20.36 4.14 -20.19
N VAL A 157 20.31 5.32 -20.82
CA VAL A 157 19.20 6.29 -20.69
C VAL A 157 17.84 5.66 -21.03
N LYS A 158 17.82 4.62 -21.87
CA LYS A 158 16.59 3.90 -22.26
C LYS A 158 15.89 3.27 -21.05
N PHE A 159 16.63 2.94 -19.99
CA PHE A 159 16.05 2.42 -18.76
C PHE A 159 15.13 3.43 -18.07
N TYR A 160 15.52 4.70 -17.97
CA TYR A 160 14.65 5.73 -17.39
C TYR A 160 13.40 5.98 -18.24
N ALA A 161 13.55 5.98 -19.57
CA ALA A 161 12.41 6.06 -20.48
C ALA A 161 11.45 4.88 -20.27
N LEU A 162 11.97 3.67 -20.03
CA LEU A 162 11.16 2.49 -19.73
C LEU A 162 10.41 2.64 -18.40
N ILE A 163 11.04 3.19 -17.35
CA ILE A 163 10.37 3.45 -16.06
C ILE A 163 9.22 4.44 -16.24
N VAL A 164 9.43 5.53 -16.98
CA VAL A 164 8.37 6.50 -17.29
C VAL A 164 7.26 5.83 -18.09
N PHE A 165 7.61 5.01 -19.08
CA PHE A 165 6.64 4.25 -19.85
C PHE A 165 5.80 3.31 -18.98
N VAL A 166 6.40 2.60 -18.04
CA VAL A 166 5.68 1.71 -17.11
C VAL A 166 4.70 2.50 -16.23
N TRP A 167 5.10 3.66 -15.73
CA TRP A 167 4.21 4.55 -14.97
C TRP A 167 3.03 5.04 -15.83
N LEU A 168 3.29 5.45 -17.08
CA LEU A 168 2.24 5.88 -18.01
C LEU A 168 1.30 4.74 -18.39
N ALA A 169 1.82 3.52 -18.58
CA ALA A 169 1.02 2.33 -18.84
C ALA A 169 0.09 2.03 -17.66
N ALA A 170 0.59 2.12 -16.42
CA ALA A 170 -0.23 1.98 -15.22
C ALA A 170 -1.29 3.10 -15.10
N LEU A 171 -0.98 4.32 -15.53
CA LEU A 171 -1.95 5.42 -15.55
C LEU A 171 -3.05 5.19 -16.59
N GLY A 172 -2.72 4.58 -17.73
CA GLY A 172 -3.67 4.22 -18.77
C GLY A 172 -4.75 3.23 -18.32
N THR A 173 -4.46 2.35 -17.35
CA THR A 173 -5.45 1.38 -16.84
C THR A 173 -6.54 2.00 -15.97
N ILE A 174 -6.38 3.26 -15.55
CA ILE A 174 -7.40 3.99 -14.78
C ILE A 174 -8.56 4.46 -15.67
N HIS A 175 -8.30 4.66 -16.97
CA HIS A 175 -9.25 5.26 -17.91
C HIS A 175 -10.13 4.25 -18.66
N HIS A 176 -10.03 2.97 -18.32
CA HIS A 176 -10.71 1.87 -18.99
C HIS A 176 -11.64 1.12 -18.04
#